data_AF-X1AYD4-F1
#
_entry.id   AF-X1AYD4-F1
#
_cell.length_a   1.000
_cell.length_b   1.000
_cell.length_c   1.000
_cell.angle_alpha   90.00
_cell.angle_beta   90.00
_cell.angle_gamma   90.00
#
_symmetry.space_group_name_H-M   'P 1'
#
loop_
_entity.id
_entity.type
_entity.pdbx_description
1 polymer ?
#
loop_
_entity_poly.entity_id
_entity_poly.type
_entity_poly.pdbx_seq_one_letter_code
_entity_poly.pdbx_strand_id
1 'polypeptide(L)'
;IAGHIAQLYEHGFLITRLSLLEAERQLERLQDDFVATVSHELRTPLGFIKGYATTLLREDTNWDEDDRREFLTIIDEETDRLKELIDNLLDSSRLQSGTLRMEFQPLRLDTMLKDLPLRAKSFDERLTLDVNLESSDLQVQADPTRLAQVFDNILS
;
A
#
# COMPACT_ATOMS: atom_id res chain seq x y z
N ILE A 1 -21.86 14.76 -52.16
CA ILE A 1 -22.01 13.49 -51.40
C ILE A 1 -20.65 12.94 -51.00
N ALA A 2 -19.73 12.63 -51.93
CA ALA A 2 -18.38 12.12 -51.62
C ALA A 2 -17.56 13.00 -50.66
N GLY A 3 -17.54 14.33 -50.86
CA GLY A 3 -16.81 15.26 -49.97
C GLY A 3 -17.39 15.34 -48.54
N HIS A 4 -18.71 15.22 -48.39
CA HIS A 4 -19.37 15.24 -47.08
C HIS A 4 -19.12 13.95 -46.29
N ILE A 5 -19.07 12.81 -47.00
CA ILE A 5 -18.71 11.52 -46.41
C ILE A 5 -17.23 11.54 -45.98
N ALA A 6 -16.32 12.05 -46.79
CA ALA A 6 -14.90 12.18 -46.44
C ALA A 6 -14.69 13.06 -45.19
N GLN A 7 -15.41 14.18 -45.09
CA GLN A 7 -15.38 15.07 -43.92
C GLN A 7 -15.88 14.39 -42.64
N LEU A 8 -16.94 13.57 -42.73
CA LEU A 8 -17.46 12.83 -41.57
C LEU A 8 -16.49 11.74 -41.10
N TYR A 9 -15.81 11.06 -42.03
CA TYR A 9 -14.76 10.10 -41.69
C TYR A 9 -13.55 10.77 -41.04
N GLU A 10 -13.10 11.90 -41.58
CA GLU A 10 -11.99 12.67 -41.03
C GLU A 10 -12.32 13.18 -39.63
N HIS A 11 -13.54 13.69 -39.43
CA HIS A 11 -14.01 14.14 -38.12
C HIS A 11 -14.10 12.99 -37.09
N GLY A 12 -14.63 11.82 -37.47
CA GLY A 12 -14.68 10.65 -36.59
C GLY A 12 -13.28 10.09 -36.24
N PHE A 13 -12.36 10.09 -37.21
CA PHE A 13 -10.96 9.73 -36.99
C PHE A 13 -10.27 10.71 -36.03
N LEU A 14 -10.49 12.01 -36.20
CA LEU A 14 -9.94 13.05 -35.31
C LEU A 14 -10.48 12.92 -33.89
N ILE A 15 -11.78 12.67 -33.70
CA ILE A 15 -12.36 12.44 -32.37
C ILE A 15 -11.71 11.22 -31.69
N THR A 16 -11.52 10.12 -32.42
CA THR A 16 -10.87 8.92 -31.89
C THR A 16 -9.40 9.16 -31.56
N ARG A 17 -8.70 9.97 -32.37
CA ARG A 17 -7.31 10.37 -32.11
C ARG A 17 -7.21 11.26 -30.87
N LEU A 18 -8.14 12.20 -30.71
CA LEU A 18 -8.21 13.07 -29.55
C LEU A 18 -8.49 12.28 -28.27
N SER A 19 -9.47 11.37 -28.29
CA SER A 19 -9.77 10.53 -27.12
C SER A 19 -8.59 9.63 -26.72
N LEU A 20 -7.86 9.09 -27.70
CA LEU A 20 -6.65 8.31 -27.44
C LEU A 20 -5.56 9.17 -26.78
N LEU A 21 -5.29 10.37 -27.32
CA LEU A 21 -4.30 11.29 -26.75
C LEU A 21 -4.70 11.78 -25.35
N GLU A 22 -5.99 11.97 -25.10
CA GLU A 22 -6.50 12.30 -23.78
C GLU A 22 -6.31 11.15 -22.80
N ALA A 23 -6.57 9.90 -23.22
CA ALA A 23 -6.33 8.72 -22.41
C ALA A 23 -4.83 8.51 -22.10
N GLU A 24 -3.95 8.68 -23.10
CA GLU A 24 -2.49 8.63 -22.90
C GLU A 24 -2.02 9.69 -21.89
N ARG A 25 -2.47 10.94 -22.04
CA ARG A 25 -2.13 12.02 -21.10
C ARG A 25 -2.70 11.78 -19.71
N GLN A 26 -3.88 11.18 -19.60
CA GLN A 26 -4.44 10.79 -18.31
C GLN A 26 -3.58 9.72 -17.65
N LEU A 27 -3.11 8.73 -18.41
CA LEU A 27 -2.22 7.68 -17.91
C LEU A 27 -0.87 8.25 -17.45
N GLU A 28 -0.28 9.15 -18.24
CA GLU A 28 0.96 9.86 -17.87
C GLU A 28 0.78 10.64 -16.56
N ARG A 29 -0.30 11.42 -16.44
CA ARG A 29 -0.60 12.16 -15.20
C ARG A 29 -0.78 11.24 -13.99
N LEU A 30 -1.49 10.13 -14.15
CA LEU A 30 -1.67 9.16 -13.08
C LEU A 30 -0.34 8.53 -12.66
N GLN A 31 0.57 8.29 -13.61
CA GLN A 31 1.91 7.80 -13.32
C GLN A 31 2.74 8.85 -12.58
N ASP A 32 2.70 10.12 -13.01
CA ASP A 32 3.40 11.22 -12.35
C ASP A 32 2.89 11.44 -10.92
N ASP A 33 1.56 11.49 -10.73
CA ASP A 33 0.93 11.64 -9.42
C ASP A 33 1.27 10.46 -8.51
N PHE A 34 1.33 9.24 -9.05
CA PHE A 34 1.76 8.05 -8.31
C PHE A 34 3.21 8.17 -7.83
N VAL A 35 4.13 8.53 -8.73
CA VAL A 35 5.55 8.72 -8.37
C VAL A 35 5.74 9.82 -7.34
N ALA A 36 5.01 10.93 -7.48
CA ALA A 36 5.05 12.02 -6.51
C ALA A 36 4.55 11.55 -5.13
N THR A 37 3.41 10.86 -5.08
CA THR A 37 2.81 10.34 -3.84
C THR A 37 3.76 9.38 -3.14
N VAL A 38 4.28 8.37 -3.85
CA VAL A 38 5.24 7.40 -3.31
C VAL A 38 6.49 8.11 -2.77
N SER A 39 7.02 9.09 -3.50
CA SER A 39 8.20 9.86 -3.06
C SER A 39 7.93 10.64 -1.78
N HIS A 40 6.73 11.20 -1.62
CA HIS A 40 6.33 11.91 -0.40
C HIS A 40 6.16 10.95 0.79
N GLU A 41 5.52 9.80 0.58
CA GLU A 41 5.29 8.81 1.62
C GLU A 41 6.59 8.19 2.13
N LEU A 42 7.55 7.89 1.24
CA LEU A 42 8.86 7.37 1.62
C LEU A 42 9.74 8.41 2.34
N ARG A 43 9.62 9.70 2.00
CA ARG A 43 10.43 10.77 2.59
C ARG A 43 10.15 10.96 4.08
N THR A 44 8.90 10.74 4.51
CA THR A 44 8.46 10.92 5.89
C THR A 44 9.17 9.98 6.89
N PRO A 45 9.07 8.63 6.77
CA PRO A 45 9.77 7.70 7.66
C PRO A 45 11.28 7.87 7.58
N LEU A 46 11.84 8.07 6.38
CA LEU A 46 13.27 8.33 6.21
C LEU A 46 13.72 9.61 6.96
N GLY A 47 12.88 10.64 6.95
CA GLY A 47 13.10 11.89 7.68
C GLY A 47 13.15 11.67 9.19
N PHE A 48 12.22 10.88 9.74
CA PHE A 48 12.22 10.51 11.16
C PHE A 48 13.46 9.69 11.53
N ILE A 49 13.75 8.61 10.79
CA ILE A 49 14.94 7.77 10.99
C ILE A 49 16.21 8.63 11.03
N LYS A 50 16.37 9.50 10.02
CA LYS A 50 17.55 10.38 9.95
C LYS A 50 17.58 11.40 11.08
N GLY A 51 16.43 11.99 11.43
CA GLY A 51 16.28 12.96 12.50
C GLY A 51 16.70 12.39 13.85
N TYR A 52 16.07 11.30 14.27
CA TYR A 52 16.36 10.64 15.56
C TYR A 52 17.78 10.07 15.61
N ALA A 53 18.28 9.46 14.53
CA ALA A 53 19.66 9.01 14.47
C ALA A 53 20.65 10.18 14.63
N THR A 54 20.37 11.34 14.01
CA THR A 54 21.21 12.53 14.14
C THR A 54 21.14 13.11 15.56
N THR A 55 19.97 13.10 16.19
CA THR A 55 19.76 13.51 17.59
C THR A 55 20.57 12.64 18.55
N LEU A 56 20.56 11.32 18.36
CA LEU A 56 21.34 10.36 19.16
C LEU A 56 22.86 10.52 19.00
N LEU A 57 23.33 11.05 17.87
CA LEU A 57 24.76 11.27 17.59
C LEU A 57 25.30 12.60 18.13
N ARG A 58 24.47 13.44 18.75
CA ARG A 58 24.90 14.72 19.30
C ARG A 58 25.85 14.53 20.49
N GLU A 59 27.07 15.05 20.37
CA GLU A 59 28.09 14.98 21.44
C GLU A 59 27.83 15.99 22.57
N ASP A 60 27.01 17.03 22.33
CA ASP A 60 26.70 18.09 23.28
C ASP A 60 25.53 17.75 24.21
N THR A 61 24.97 16.54 24.09
CA THR A 61 23.81 16.08 24.85
C THR A 61 24.08 14.70 25.44
N ASN A 62 23.70 14.48 26.69
CA ASN A 62 23.81 13.18 27.34
C ASN A 62 22.41 12.65 27.61
N TRP A 63 21.96 11.70 26.78
CA TRP A 63 20.66 11.07 26.89
C TRP A 63 20.66 10.05 28.02
N ASP A 64 19.58 9.98 28.79
CA ASP A 64 19.37 8.88 29.71
C ASP A 64 18.97 7.59 28.95
N GLU A 65 18.84 6.47 29.68
CA GLU A 65 18.52 5.19 29.05
C GLU A 65 17.12 5.17 28.43
N ASP A 66 16.16 5.87 29.05
CA ASP A 66 14.76 5.85 28.64
C ASP A 66 14.57 6.67 27.35
N ASP A 67 15.10 7.90 27.29
CA ASP A 67 15.09 8.74 26.08
C ASP A 67 15.79 8.03 24.91
N ARG A 68 16.93 7.37 25.18
CA ARG A 68 17.67 6.63 24.17
C ARG A 68 16.86 5.44 23.65
N ARG A 69 16.17 4.71 24.54
CA ARG A 69 15.32 3.59 24.14
C ARG A 69 14.13 4.09 23.32
N GLU A 70 13.52 5.22 23.69
CA GLU A 70 12.42 5.83 22.93
C GLU A 70 12.87 6.18 21.49
N PHE A 71 13.97 6.89 21.32
CA PHE A 71 14.47 7.25 19.98
C PHE A 71 14.84 6.03 19.13
N LEU A 72 15.43 5.00 19.74
CA LEU A 72 15.73 3.75 19.03
C LEU A 72 14.47 3.01 18.62
N THR A 73 13.42 3.03 19.46
CA THR A 73 12.12 2.42 19.15
C THR A 73 11.47 3.12 17.96
N ILE A 74 11.47 4.46 17.93
CA ILE A 74 10.93 5.21 16.79
C ILE A 74 11.70 4.92 15.50
N ILE A 75 13.03 4.78 15.57
CA ILE A 75 13.84 4.40 14.40
C ILE A 75 13.45 3.01 13.88
N ASP A 76 13.23 2.05 14.78
CA ASP A 76 12.83 0.68 14.45
C ASP A 76 11.46 0.66 13.77
N GLU A 77 10.46 1.30 14.38
CA GLU A 77 9.09 1.41 13.87
C GLU A 77 9.05 2.10 12.49
N GLU A 78 9.76 3.21 12.29
CA GLU A 78 9.80 3.90 11.00
C GLU A 78 10.59 3.12 9.93
N THR A 79 11.53 2.26 10.35
CA THR A 79 12.23 1.35 9.42
C THR A 79 11.31 0.25 8.92
N ASP A 80 10.51 -0.33 9.82
CA ASP A 80 9.49 -1.31 9.45
C ASP A 80 8.42 -0.68 8.55
N ARG A 81 7.94 0.52 8.88
CA ARG A 81 7.01 1.27 8.03
C ARG A 81 7.57 1.56 6.64
N LEU A 82 8.85 1.97 6.56
CA LEU A 82 9.51 2.20 5.27
C LEU A 82 9.60 0.91 4.44
N LYS A 83 9.90 -0.21 5.09
CA LYS A 83 9.96 -1.52 4.44
C LYS A 83 8.59 -1.92 3.90
N GLU A 84 7.52 -1.76 4.67
CA GLU A 84 6.14 -2.05 4.22
C GLU A 84 5.76 -1.21 2.99
N LEU A 85 6.10 0.08 2.96
CA LEU A 85 5.85 0.95 1.79
C LEU A 85 6.58 0.44 0.54
N ILE A 86 7.84 -0.01 0.70
CA ILE A 86 8.62 -0.58 -0.40
C ILE A 86 8.01 -1.90 -0.89
N ASP A 87 7.61 -2.78 0.03
CA ASP A 87 7.00 -4.07 -0.32
C ASP A 87 5.67 -3.86 -1.05
N ASN A 88 4.83 -2.93 -0.58
CA ASN A 88 3.58 -2.55 -1.25
C ASN A 88 3.82 -1.99 -2.67
N LEU A 89 4.87 -1.19 -2.87
CA LEU A 89 5.25 -0.68 -4.18
C LEU A 89 5.68 -1.81 -5.13
N LEU A 90 6.49 -2.76 -4.64
CA LEU A 90 6.93 -3.93 -5.41
C LEU A 90 5.75 -4.84 -5.78
N ASP A 91 4.83 -5.07 -4.86
CA ASP A 91 3.62 -5.86 -5.12
C ASP A 91 2.70 -5.16 -6.13
N SER A 92 2.53 -3.84 -6.04
CA SER A 92 1.80 -3.05 -7.03
C SER A 92 2.40 -3.19 -8.43
N SER A 93 3.73 -3.09 -8.54
CA SER A 93 4.45 -3.30 -9.81
C SER A 93 4.27 -4.71 -10.37
N ARG A 94 4.30 -5.74 -9.51
CA ARG A 94 4.05 -7.14 -9.90
C ARG A 94 2.62 -7.36 -10.35
N LEU A 95 1.65 -6.74 -9.69
CA LEU A 95 0.24 -6.78 -10.07
C LEU A 95 0.02 -6.16 -11.45
N GLN A 96 0.55 -4.95 -11.69
CA GLN A 96 0.42 -4.26 -12.98
C GLN A 96 1.08 -5.02 -14.14
N SER A 97 2.22 -5.66 -13.88
CA SER A 97 2.92 -6.49 -14.86
C SER A 97 2.34 -7.91 -15.03
N GLY A 98 1.33 -8.28 -14.22
CA GLY A 98 0.76 -9.63 -14.21
C GLY A 98 1.74 -10.72 -13.74
N THR A 99 2.82 -10.34 -13.05
CA THR A 99 3.85 -11.26 -12.56
C THR A 99 3.64 -11.71 -11.12
N LEU A 100 2.65 -11.14 -10.43
CA LEU A 100 2.26 -11.58 -9.09
C LEU A 100 1.81 -13.05 -9.14
N ARG A 101 2.53 -13.91 -8.43
CA ARG A 101 2.13 -15.31 -8.23
C ARG A 101 1.36 -15.43 -6.93
N MET A 102 0.20 -16.08 -7.00
CA MET A 102 -0.63 -16.42 -5.85
C MET A 102 -0.34 -17.86 -5.45
N GLU A 103 -0.08 -18.09 -4.16
CA GLU A 103 0.16 -19.42 -3.62
C GLU A 103 -1.10 -19.90 -2.89
N PHE A 104 -2.06 -20.44 -3.66
CA PHE A 104 -3.29 -20.96 -3.10
C PHE A 104 -3.06 -22.26 -2.35
N GLN A 105 -3.53 -22.29 -1.10
CA GLN A 105 -3.55 -23.50 -0.28
C GLN A 105 -4.83 -23.58 0.56
N PRO A 106 -5.21 -24.78 1.04
CA PRO A 106 -6.27 -24.92 2.03
C PRO A 106 -5.96 -24.10 3.27
N LEU A 107 -6.84 -23.15 3.60
CA LEU A 107 -6.70 -22.23 4.72
C LEU A 107 -7.93 -22.31 5.63
N ARG A 108 -7.68 -22.42 6.94
CA ARG A 108 -8.69 -22.29 7.99
C ARG A 108 -8.99 -20.81 8.23
N LEU A 109 -9.97 -20.31 7.49
CA LEU A 109 -10.36 -18.90 7.53
C LEU A 109 -10.91 -18.52 8.91
N ASP A 110 -11.61 -19.42 9.59
CA ASP A 110 -12.12 -19.18 10.94
C ASP A 110 -11.00 -18.90 11.96
N THR A 111 -9.85 -19.59 11.85
CA THR A 111 -8.69 -19.32 12.71
C THR A 111 -8.11 -17.95 12.42
N MET A 112 -7.93 -17.63 11.14
CA MET A 112 -7.39 -16.33 10.72
C MET A 112 -8.28 -15.15 11.14
N LEU A 113 -9.60 -15.29 11.00
CA LEU A 113 -10.56 -14.25 11.40
C LEU A 113 -10.61 -14.04 12.91
N LYS A 114 -10.38 -15.08 13.72
CA LYS A 114 -10.32 -14.97 15.19
C LYS A 114 -9.15 -14.15 15.69
N ASP A 115 -8.07 -14.04 14.91
CA ASP A 115 -6.90 -13.23 15.27
C ASP A 115 -7.06 -11.75 14.90
N LEU A 116 -8.04 -11.40 14.05
CA LEU A 116 -8.27 -10.02 13.60
C LEU A 116 -8.58 -9.02 14.73
N PRO A 117 -9.38 -9.34 15.77
CA PRO A 117 -9.64 -8.41 16.86
C PRO A 117 -8.39 -8.02 17.64
N LEU A 118 -7.40 -8.92 17.73
CA LEU A 118 -6.12 -8.61 18.37
C LEU A 118 -5.29 -7.67 17.48
N ARG A 119 -5.20 -7.97 16.18
CA ARG A 119 -4.51 -7.12 15.20
C ARG A 119 -5.12 -5.72 15.11
N ALA A 120 -6.44 -5.62 15.08
CA ALA A 120 -7.20 -4.37 15.12
C ALA A 120 -6.76 -3.44 16.25
N LYS A 121 -6.55 -3.98 17.45
CA LYS A 121 -6.09 -3.20 18.61
C LYS A 121 -4.66 -2.70 18.49
N SER A 122 -3.82 -3.37 17.71
CA SER A 122 -2.48 -2.89 17.41
C SER A 122 -2.50 -1.67 16.48
N PHE A 123 -3.55 -1.48 15.69
CA PHE A 123 -3.74 -0.30 14.84
C PHE A 123 -4.34 0.90 15.61
N ASP A 124 -5.44 0.66 16.36
CA ASP A 124 -6.03 1.66 17.26
C ASP A 124 -6.64 0.93 18.47
N GLU A 125 -6.16 1.26 19.68
CA GLU A 125 -6.66 0.67 20.93
C GLU A 125 -8.18 0.86 21.14
N ARG A 126 -8.78 1.86 20.47
CA ARG A 126 -10.21 2.16 20.54
C ARG A 126 -11.04 1.37 19.54
N LEU A 127 -10.41 0.68 18.58
CA LEU A 127 -11.12 -0.11 17.59
C LEU A 127 -11.69 -1.37 18.26
N THR A 128 -12.99 -1.59 18.06
CA THR A 128 -13.66 -2.82 18.51
C THR A 128 -14.13 -3.59 17.28
N LEU A 129 -13.54 -4.75 17.05
CA LEU A 129 -13.91 -5.64 15.96
C LEU A 129 -14.76 -6.79 16.52
N ASP A 130 -15.99 -6.91 16.05
CA ASP A 130 -16.85 -8.06 16.33
C ASP A 130 -16.78 -9.05 15.16
N VAL A 131 -16.39 -10.29 15.45
CA VAL A 131 -16.22 -11.35 14.45
C VAL A 131 -17.26 -12.42 14.71
N ASN A 132 -18.36 -12.36 13.96
CA ASN A 132 -19.44 -13.33 14.04
C ASN A 132 -19.28 -14.41 12.97
N LEU A 133 -18.96 -15.64 13.41
CA LEU A 133 -18.80 -16.80 12.55
C LEU A 133 -19.93 -17.80 12.80
N GLU A 134 -20.73 -18.08 11.77
CA GLU A 134 -21.80 -19.09 11.85
C GLU A 134 -21.27 -20.53 11.91
N SER A 135 -20.03 -20.77 11.45
CA SER A 135 -19.38 -22.08 11.43
C SER A 135 -17.92 -21.98 11.87
N SER A 136 -17.46 -22.98 12.64
CA SER A 136 -16.10 -23.09 13.16
C SER A 136 -15.17 -23.99 12.32
N ASP A 137 -15.57 -24.35 11.09
CA ASP A 137 -14.74 -25.10 10.14
C ASP A 137 -14.82 -24.50 8.73
N LEU A 138 -14.59 -23.19 8.66
CA LEU A 138 -14.55 -22.46 7.39
C LEU A 138 -13.20 -22.70 6.72
N GLN A 139 -13.19 -23.60 5.73
CA GLN A 139 -12.03 -23.87 4.89
C GLN A 139 -12.20 -23.24 3.51
N VAL A 140 -11.19 -22.50 3.07
CA VAL A 140 -11.15 -21.86 1.75
C VAL A 140 -9.83 -22.15 1.05
N GLN A 141 -9.81 -22.12 -0.28
CA GLN A 141 -8.56 -22.08 -1.05
C GLN A 141 -8.14 -20.62 -1.18
N ALA A 142 -7.08 -20.22 -0.49
CA ALA A 142 -6.58 -18.85 -0.50
C ALA A 142 -5.07 -18.82 -0.32
N ASP A 143 -4.45 -17.72 -0.74
CA ASP A 143 -3.09 -17.38 -0.35
C ASP A 143 -3.15 -16.70 1.04
N PRO A 144 -2.62 -17.30 2.11
CA PRO A 144 -2.76 -16.75 3.46
C PRO A 144 -2.05 -15.41 3.63
N THR A 145 -0.91 -15.22 2.96
CA THR A 145 -0.13 -13.98 3.05
C THR A 145 -0.93 -12.85 2.43
N ARG A 146 -1.50 -13.07 1.24
CA ARG A 146 -2.31 -12.08 0.53
C ARG A 146 -3.63 -11.80 1.23
N LEU A 147 -4.27 -12.83 1.79
CA LEU A 147 -5.50 -12.63 2.53
C LEU A 147 -5.27 -11.87 3.84
N ALA A 148 -4.12 -12.07 4.50
CA ALA A 148 -3.75 -11.32 5.70
C ALA A 148 -3.57 -9.83 5.36
N GLN A 149 -2.82 -9.56 4.29
CA GLN A 149 -2.63 -8.21 3.77
C GLN A 149 -3.96 -7.52 3.43
N VAL A 150 -4.95 -8.23 2.88
CA VAL A 150 -6.29 -7.67 2.64
C VAL A 150 -6.96 -7.25 3.94
N PHE A 151 -6.91 -8.08 4.98
CA PHE A 151 -7.50 -7.71 6.27
C PHE A 151 -6.75 -6.58 6.96
N ASP A 152 -5.41 -6.61 6.94
CA ASP A 152 -4.59 -5.55 7.52
C ASP A 152 -4.89 -4.20 6.82
N ASN A 153 -5.05 -4.19 5.49
CA ASN A 153 -5.46 -3.00 4.72
C ASN A 153 -6.88 -2.50 5.04
N ILE A 154 -7.79 -3.37 5.46
CA ILE A 154 -9.16 -2.98 5.85
C ILE A 154 -9.19 -2.41 7.28
N LEU A 155 -8.28 -2.85 8.14
CA LEU A 155 -8.18 -2.41 9.53
C LEU A 155 -7.37 -1.11 9.69
N SER A 156 -6.43 -0.84 8.77
CA SER A 156 -5.68 0.41 8.65
C SER A 156 -6.56 1.61 8.29
#